data_AF-A0A353T4G2-F1
#
_entry.id   AF-A0A353T4G2-F1
#
_cell.length_a   1.000
_cell.length_b   1.000
_cell.length_c   1.000
_cell.angle_alpha   90.00
_cell.angle_beta   90.00
_cell.angle_gamma   90.00
#
_symmetry.space_group_name_H-M   'P 1'
#
loop_
_entity.id
_entity.type
_entity.pdbx_description
1 polymer ?
#
loop_
_entity_poly.entity_id
_entity_poly.type
_entity_poly.pdbx_seq_one_letter_code
_entity_poly.pdbx_strand_id
1 'polypeptide(L)'
;STEGEEGKLVFRFIDLPPAEGQMMGRSGEAIFIHLPNGETMLVDAGETFTAEHLVDVLKRMHISRIDHLVASHYHSDHIGGMTRILDEFDVDTLYKPGFDVKIDKDYYTDLKARIDDPNRPFIVKDLWRGDQLEIGGLHIEVLHPQNSESIKDVMSGNASTEDHNNNSIVMKMTFGENTALLTGDIYMSAELELLKEFGAESLKVDLLKVPHHGDTTSSGPEFVAAVRPEIAVMDHFSDTLIVNNRYKAIGADTYVTGKDGIVKVSFDGRKHSAEVLTEYFEKPVIVKDDEDSPENARGGQDRKGRETACVYPAE
;
A
#
# COMPACT_ATOMS: atom_id res chain seq x y z
N SER A 1 -6.02 5.11 17.26
CA SER A 1 -5.01 4.89 18.31
C SER A 1 -4.41 3.50 18.15
N THR A 2 -3.11 3.34 18.38
CA THR A 2 -2.40 2.04 18.48
C THR A 2 -2.39 1.49 19.91
N GLU A 3 -3.10 2.12 20.83
CA GLU A 3 -3.22 1.68 22.21
C GLU A 3 -3.81 0.26 22.30
N GLY A 4 -3.15 -0.61 23.08
CA GLY A 4 -3.53 -2.01 23.24
C GLY A 4 -2.97 -2.98 22.19
N GLU A 5 -2.09 -2.51 21.30
CA GLU A 5 -1.44 -3.33 20.26
C GLU A 5 -0.05 -3.85 20.66
N GLU A 6 0.38 -3.56 21.89
CA GLU A 6 1.67 -4.00 22.42
C GLU A 6 1.82 -5.52 22.34
N GLY A 7 2.96 -5.97 21.80
CA GLY A 7 3.25 -7.39 21.61
C GLY A 7 2.48 -8.06 20.45
N LYS A 8 1.67 -7.31 19.69
CA LYS A 8 1.00 -7.80 18.46
C LYS A 8 1.69 -7.27 17.21
N LEU A 9 1.57 -8.02 16.12
CA LEU A 9 1.85 -7.51 14.77
C LEU A 9 0.53 -7.09 14.15
N VAL A 10 0.39 -5.82 13.77
CA VAL A 10 -0.88 -5.27 13.25
C VAL A 10 -0.66 -4.60 11.91
N PHE A 11 -1.34 -5.09 10.88
CA PHE A 11 -1.39 -4.49 9.55
C PHE A 11 -2.67 -3.65 9.42
N ARG A 12 -2.55 -2.45 8.87
CA ARG A 12 -3.68 -1.60 8.47
C ARG A 12 -3.52 -1.23 7.01
N PHE A 13 -4.34 -1.84 6.18
CA PHE A 13 -4.46 -1.49 4.77
C PHE A 13 -5.34 -0.24 4.68
N ILE A 14 -4.74 0.89 4.28
CA ILE A 14 -5.40 2.18 4.34
C ILE A 14 -6.38 2.32 3.17
N ASP A 15 -7.61 2.75 3.46
CA ASP A 15 -8.56 3.16 2.44
C ASP A 15 -8.18 4.53 1.88
N LEU A 16 -7.63 4.52 0.68
CA LEU A 16 -7.25 5.72 -0.06
C LEU A 16 -8.38 6.10 -1.02
N PRO A 17 -8.97 7.29 -0.88
CA PRO A 17 -10.09 7.71 -1.71
C PRO A 17 -9.63 7.97 -3.14
N PRO A 18 -10.51 7.75 -4.13
CA PRO A 18 -10.18 8.05 -5.52
C PRO A 18 -10.06 9.56 -5.74
N ALA A 19 -9.41 9.96 -6.84
CA ALA A 19 -9.35 11.37 -7.21
C ALA A 19 -10.76 11.95 -7.39
N GLU A 20 -10.91 13.23 -7.05
CA GLU A 20 -12.19 13.92 -7.15
C GLU A 20 -12.77 13.82 -8.56
N GLY A 21 -14.03 13.36 -8.66
CA GLY A 21 -14.71 13.15 -9.94
C GLY A 21 -14.26 11.92 -10.74
N GLN A 22 -13.33 11.09 -10.23
CA GLN A 22 -12.85 9.88 -10.88
C GLN A 22 -13.20 8.62 -10.08
N MET A 23 -14.39 8.05 -10.30
CA MET A 23 -14.82 6.81 -9.64
C MET A 23 -14.04 5.54 -10.07
N MET A 24 -13.05 5.66 -10.97
CA MET A 24 -12.30 4.53 -11.56
C MET A 24 -10.77 4.75 -11.61
N GLY A 25 -10.26 5.80 -10.96
CA GLY A 25 -8.80 6.00 -10.83
C GLY A 25 -8.20 5.09 -9.76
N ARG A 26 -6.92 4.74 -9.90
CA ARG A 26 -6.18 4.02 -8.86
C ARG A 26 -5.74 5.00 -7.78
N SER A 27 -6.24 4.83 -6.57
CA SER A 27 -5.86 5.64 -5.40
C SER A 27 -4.49 5.26 -4.83
N GLY A 28 -4.06 4.03 -5.12
CA GLY A 28 -2.80 3.45 -4.69
C GLY A 28 -2.87 2.60 -3.43
N GLU A 29 -1.69 2.22 -2.95
CA GLU A 29 -1.47 1.37 -1.79
C GLU A 29 -0.76 2.14 -0.67
N ALA A 30 -1.22 1.93 0.55
CA ALA A 30 -0.49 2.31 1.76
C ALA A 30 -0.85 1.33 2.88
N ILE A 31 0.15 0.73 3.51
CA ILE A 31 -0.02 -0.25 4.58
C ILE A 31 0.75 0.23 5.79
N PHE A 32 0.03 0.63 6.84
CA PHE A 32 0.63 0.98 8.12
C PHE A 32 0.72 -0.26 9.01
N ILE A 33 1.90 -0.55 9.53
CA ILE A 33 2.19 -1.73 10.33
C ILE A 33 2.70 -1.28 11.70
N HIS A 34 2.07 -1.78 12.76
CA HIS A 34 2.57 -1.70 14.12
C HIS A 34 3.31 -2.99 14.46
N LEU A 35 4.56 -2.86 14.90
CA LEU A 35 5.43 -3.99 15.22
C LEU A 35 5.27 -4.39 16.70
N PRO A 36 5.55 -5.66 17.05
CA PRO A 36 5.40 -6.15 18.42
C PRO A 36 6.13 -5.36 19.51
N ASN A 37 7.26 -4.72 19.18
CA ASN A 37 8.03 -3.88 20.11
C ASN A 37 7.57 -2.41 20.18
N GLY A 38 6.55 -2.03 19.41
CA GLY A 38 6.02 -0.67 19.35
C GLY A 38 6.57 0.19 18.20
N GLU A 39 7.57 -0.27 17.46
CA GLU A 39 8.04 0.41 16.24
C GLU A 39 6.95 0.40 15.16
N THR A 40 7.07 1.31 14.20
CA THR A 40 6.11 1.46 13.11
C THR A 40 6.77 1.31 11.75
N MET A 41 6.02 0.72 10.82
CA MET A 41 6.43 0.61 9.42
C MET A 41 5.30 1.12 8.52
N LEU A 42 5.63 1.92 7.52
CA LEU A 42 4.73 2.29 6.44
C LEU A 42 5.27 1.69 5.14
N VAL A 43 4.47 0.85 4.49
CA VAL A 43 4.77 0.29 3.17
C VAL A 43 3.91 1.03 2.15
N ASP A 44 4.58 1.70 1.22
CA ASP A 44 3.98 2.60 0.23
C ASP A 44 3.16 3.76 0.83
N ALA A 45 2.80 4.72 -0.01
CA ALA A 45 2.21 6.00 0.39
C ALA A 45 1.15 6.51 -0.60
N GLY A 46 0.63 5.63 -1.46
CA GLY A 46 -0.42 5.97 -2.41
C GLY A 46 -0.04 7.01 -3.47
N GLU A 47 -1.05 7.44 -4.22
CA GLU A 47 -0.95 8.53 -5.19
C GLU A 47 -0.62 9.90 -4.59
N THR A 48 -0.12 10.81 -5.43
CA THR A 48 0.19 12.18 -4.98
C THR A 48 -1.05 12.91 -4.44
N PHE A 49 -2.23 12.68 -5.03
CA PHE A 49 -3.47 13.33 -4.60
C PHE A 49 -4.07 12.71 -3.32
N THR A 50 -3.62 11.53 -2.89
CA THR A 50 -4.08 10.89 -1.64
C THR A 50 -3.16 11.18 -0.46
N ALA A 51 -2.03 11.88 -0.69
CA ALA A 51 -1.01 12.15 0.30
C ALA A 51 -1.54 12.86 1.56
N GLU A 52 -2.34 13.93 1.43
CA GLU A 52 -2.92 14.63 2.58
C GLU A 52 -3.90 13.74 3.36
N HIS A 53 -4.69 12.94 2.67
CA HIS A 53 -5.59 11.99 3.32
C HIS A 53 -4.80 10.97 4.14
N LEU A 54 -3.72 10.40 3.59
CA LEU A 54 -2.85 9.48 4.32
C LEU A 54 -2.23 10.16 5.55
N VAL A 55 -1.73 11.39 5.43
CA VAL A 55 -1.21 12.18 6.56
C VAL A 55 -2.28 12.36 7.64
N ASP A 56 -3.50 12.74 7.27
CA ASP A 56 -4.61 12.94 8.20
C ASP A 56 -5.00 11.65 8.92
N VAL A 57 -5.05 10.52 8.20
CA VAL A 57 -5.29 9.20 8.77
C VAL A 57 -4.24 8.85 9.82
N LEU A 58 -2.95 8.98 9.47
CA LEU A 58 -1.84 8.68 10.38
C LEU A 58 -1.84 9.60 11.61
N LYS A 59 -2.15 10.90 11.45
CA LYS A 59 -2.27 11.85 12.57
C LYS A 59 -3.46 11.52 13.49
N ARG A 60 -4.61 11.13 12.93
CA ARG A 60 -5.77 10.65 13.72
C ARG A 60 -5.47 9.35 14.46
N MET A 61 -4.55 8.54 13.93
CA MET A 61 -4.01 7.38 14.63
C MET A 61 -2.99 7.73 15.72
N HIS A 62 -2.67 9.02 15.89
CA HIS A 62 -1.64 9.56 16.79
C HIS A 62 -0.22 9.15 16.43
N ILE A 63 0.04 8.90 15.15
CA ILE A 63 1.38 8.63 14.65
C ILE A 63 2.12 9.95 14.46
N SER A 64 3.35 10.01 14.96
CA SER A 64 4.27 11.14 14.78
C SER A 64 5.63 10.71 14.21
N ARG A 65 5.88 9.40 14.17
CA ARG A 65 7.12 8.77 13.72
C ARG A 65 6.83 7.51 12.92
N ILE A 66 7.65 7.29 11.89
CA ILE A 66 7.68 6.08 11.08
C ILE A 66 9.11 5.51 11.16
N ASP A 67 9.32 4.45 11.93
CA ASP A 67 10.66 3.89 12.09
C ASP A 67 11.17 3.28 10.76
N HIS A 68 10.25 2.72 9.97
CA HIS A 68 10.57 2.08 8.69
C HIS A 68 9.60 2.51 7.57
N LEU A 69 10.07 3.29 6.60
CA LEU A 69 9.33 3.60 5.39
C LEU A 69 9.82 2.68 4.26
N VAL A 70 8.94 2.01 3.53
CA VAL A 70 9.30 1.07 2.46
C VAL A 70 8.62 1.47 1.17
N ALA A 71 9.40 1.68 0.10
CA ALA A 71 8.89 1.80 -1.26
C ALA A 71 8.93 0.43 -1.92
N SER A 72 7.79 -0.10 -2.35
CA SER A 72 7.75 -1.37 -3.07
C SER A 72 8.37 -1.21 -4.47
N HIS A 73 7.94 -0.21 -5.22
CA HIS A 73 8.47 0.20 -6.52
C HIS A 73 8.10 1.66 -6.81
N TYR A 74 8.46 2.18 -7.99
CA TYR A 74 8.48 3.63 -8.25
C TYR A 74 7.28 4.16 -9.06
N HIS A 75 6.14 3.46 -9.08
CA HIS A 75 4.92 4.03 -9.63
C HIS A 75 4.27 5.05 -8.69
N SER A 76 3.51 5.98 -9.27
CA SER A 76 2.92 7.10 -8.54
C SER A 76 1.93 6.66 -7.48
N ASP A 77 1.18 5.58 -7.73
CA ASP A 77 0.21 4.99 -6.81
C ASP A 77 0.85 4.21 -5.65
N HIS A 78 2.18 4.21 -5.56
CA HIS A 78 2.95 3.63 -4.45
C HIS A 78 3.82 4.67 -3.76
N ILE A 79 4.57 5.48 -4.50
CA ILE A 79 5.52 6.44 -3.91
C ILE A 79 5.05 7.89 -3.98
N GLY A 80 3.88 8.16 -4.57
CA GLY A 80 3.39 9.51 -4.82
C GLY A 80 3.27 10.35 -3.55
N GLY A 81 2.80 9.76 -2.45
CA GLY A 81 2.71 10.42 -1.16
C GLY A 81 4.01 10.46 -0.34
N MET A 82 5.09 9.78 -0.75
CA MET A 82 6.25 9.58 0.12
C MET A 82 7.00 10.86 0.48
N THR A 83 7.15 11.80 -0.46
CA THR A 83 7.76 13.10 -0.16
C THR A 83 6.98 13.82 0.92
N ARG A 84 5.64 13.74 0.87
CA ARG A 84 4.78 14.34 1.88
C ARG A 84 4.93 13.67 3.25
N ILE A 85 5.06 12.34 3.27
CA ILE A 85 5.36 11.58 4.50
C ILE A 85 6.69 12.01 5.11
N LEU A 86 7.74 12.13 4.30
CA LEU A 86 9.06 12.57 4.77
C LEU A 86 9.07 14.01 5.29
N ASP A 87 8.18 14.86 4.79
CA ASP A 87 8.06 16.26 5.22
C ASP A 87 7.22 16.39 6.53
N GLU A 88 6.32 15.44 6.83
CA GLU A 88 5.36 15.52 7.94
C GLU A 88 5.66 14.62 9.15
N PHE A 89 6.43 13.55 8.97
CA PHE A 89 6.73 12.57 10.02
C PHE A 89 8.25 12.39 10.18
N ASP A 90 8.68 12.13 11.41
CA ASP A 90 10.05 11.69 11.66
C ASP A 90 10.22 10.28 11.09
N VAL A 91 11.08 10.12 10.08
CA VAL A 91 11.41 8.82 9.49
C VAL A 91 12.82 8.41 9.89
N ASP A 92 13.00 7.18 10.37
CA ASP A 92 14.33 6.70 10.77
C ASP A 92 15.06 5.99 9.61
N THR A 93 14.38 5.06 8.92
CA THR A 93 14.95 4.35 7.74
C THR A 93 13.96 4.26 6.58
N LEU A 94 14.39 4.68 5.38
CA LEU A 94 13.73 4.40 4.10
C LEU A 94 14.37 3.19 3.43
N TYR A 95 13.57 2.18 3.12
CA TYR A 95 13.93 1.03 2.29
C TYR A 95 13.39 1.22 0.87
N LYS A 96 14.20 0.92 -0.14
CA LYS A 96 13.81 1.02 -1.55
C LYS A 96 14.38 -0.14 -2.36
N PRO A 97 13.86 -0.40 -3.58
CA PRO A 97 14.50 -1.35 -4.48
C PRO A 97 15.96 -0.94 -4.70
N GLY A 98 16.86 -1.90 -4.75
CA GLY A 98 18.30 -1.63 -4.81
C GLY A 98 18.83 -1.02 -6.11
N PHE A 99 17.94 -0.48 -6.94
CA PHE A 99 18.23 0.26 -8.15
C PHE A 99 17.39 1.55 -8.17
N ASP A 100 17.85 2.53 -8.92
CA ASP A 100 17.08 3.72 -9.26
C ASP A 100 16.47 3.56 -10.64
N VAL A 101 15.44 4.34 -10.94
CA VAL A 101 14.75 4.32 -12.23
C VAL A 101 14.90 5.64 -12.98
N LYS A 102 14.67 5.61 -14.28
CA LYS A 102 14.60 6.83 -15.09
C LYS A 102 13.14 7.18 -15.37
N ILE A 103 12.53 7.87 -14.41
CA ILE A 103 11.17 8.43 -14.53
C ILE A 103 11.29 9.96 -14.55
N ASP A 104 10.74 10.60 -15.59
CA ASP A 104 10.70 12.06 -15.74
C ASP A 104 9.33 12.59 -15.27
N LYS A 105 9.09 12.48 -13.95
CA LYS A 105 7.86 12.89 -13.27
C LYS A 105 8.20 13.48 -11.90
N ASP A 106 7.49 14.56 -11.54
CA ASP A 106 7.74 15.35 -10.33
C ASP A 106 7.78 14.50 -9.06
N TYR A 107 6.81 13.59 -8.87
CA TYR A 107 6.72 12.74 -7.68
C TYR A 107 8.01 11.92 -7.44
N TYR A 108 8.62 11.40 -8.51
CA TYR A 108 9.85 10.62 -8.42
C TYR A 108 11.07 11.52 -8.32
N THR A 109 11.14 12.61 -9.08
CA THR A 109 12.29 13.52 -9.02
C THR A 109 12.42 14.19 -7.65
N ASP A 110 11.29 14.54 -7.03
CA ASP A 110 11.26 15.13 -5.69
C ASP A 110 11.67 14.13 -4.61
N LEU A 111 11.13 12.90 -4.66
CA LEU A 111 11.54 11.84 -3.73
C LEU A 111 13.03 11.53 -3.88
N LYS A 112 13.51 11.42 -5.12
CA LYS A 112 14.93 11.20 -5.40
C LYS A 112 15.81 12.33 -4.85
N ALA A 113 15.36 13.58 -4.95
CA ALA A 113 16.09 14.71 -4.36
C ALA A 113 16.19 14.61 -2.83
N ARG A 114 15.16 14.10 -2.14
CA ARG A 114 15.21 13.83 -0.68
C ARG A 114 16.15 12.68 -0.33
N ILE A 115 16.15 11.63 -1.14
CA ILE A 115 17.02 10.45 -0.97
C ILE A 115 18.50 10.82 -1.18
N ASP A 116 18.78 11.62 -2.21
CA ASP A 116 20.15 11.99 -2.60
C ASP A 116 20.72 13.13 -1.75
N ASP A 117 19.90 13.83 -0.94
CA ASP A 117 20.37 14.89 -0.05
C ASP A 117 21.35 14.30 0.99
N PRO A 118 22.62 14.77 1.03
CA PRO A 118 23.61 14.31 2.00
C PRO A 118 23.27 14.71 3.45
N ASN A 119 22.35 15.66 3.66
CA ASN A 119 21.92 16.13 4.98
C ASN A 119 20.56 15.56 5.41
N ARG A 120 19.99 14.62 4.66
CA ARG A 120 18.73 13.99 5.02
C ARG A 120 18.80 13.41 6.45
N PRO A 121 17.72 13.48 7.24
CA PRO A 121 17.71 13.02 8.63
C PRO A 121 17.54 11.50 8.78
N PHE A 122 17.32 10.78 7.67
CA PHE A 122 16.98 9.35 7.67
C PHE A 122 18.02 8.51 6.91
N ILE A 123 18.09 7.22 7.24
CA ILE A 123 18.94 6.25 6.55
C ILE A 123 18.22 5.76 5.30
N VAL A 124 18.95 5.54 4.19
CA VAL A 124 18.42 4.87 3.00
C VAL A 124 19.08 3.51 2.87
N LYS A 125 18.27 2.46 2.68
CA LYS A 125 18.74 1.08 2.46
C LYS A 125 18.15 0.52 1.18
N ASP A 126 19.03 -0.03 0.37
CA ASP A 126 18.68 -0.80 -0.82
C ASP A 126 18.30 -2.23 -0.41
N LEU A 127 17.18 -2.74 -0.94
CA LEU A 127 16.76 -4.12 -0.75
C LEU A 127 16.81 -4.91 -2.06
N TRP A 128 17.27 -6.15 -1.94
CA TRP A 128 17.37 -7.16 -2.98
C TRP A 128 16.88 -8.51 -2.47
N ARG A 129 16.51 -9.38 -3.41
CA ARG A 129 16.18 -10.77 -3.09
C ARG A 129 17.31 -11.42 -2.29
N GLY A 130 16.94 -12.07 -1.19
CA GLY A 130 17.84 -12.76 -0.28
C GLY A 130 18.24 -11.91 0.93
N ASP A 131 17.93 -10.61 0.94
CA ASP A 131 18.10 -9.79 2.13
C ASP A 131 17.14 -10.27 3.23
N GLN A 132 17.63 -10.23 4.46
CA GLN A 132 16.87 -10.58 5.66
C GLN A 132 16.97 -9.46 6.69
N LEU A 133 15.83 -9.08 7.27
CA LEU A 133 15.72 -8.04 8.29
C LEU A 133 15.10 -8.63 9.56
N GLU A 134 15.62 -8.23 10.71
CA GLU A 134 15.06 -8.51 12.03
C GLU A 134 14.67 -7.18 12.66
N ILE A 135 13.38 -6.85 12.65
CA ILE A 135 12.88 -5.54 13.05
C ILE A 135 11.74 -5.74 14.03
N GLY A 136 11.87 -5.21 15.24
CA GLY A 136 10.80 -5.24 16.23
C GLY A 136 10.15 -6.59 16.55
N GLY A 137 10.89 -7.69 16.41
CA GLY A 137 10.37 -9.06 16.59
C GLY A 137 9.75 -9.68 15.34
N LEU A 138 9.80 -8.97 14.21
CA LEU A 138 9.40 -9.43 12.88
C LEU A 138 10.63 -9.86 12.08
N HIS A 139 10.62 -11.10 11.60
CA HIS A 139 11.58 -11.56 10.59
C HIS A 139 11.02 -11.25 9.20
N ILE A 140 11.81 -10.59 8.36
CA ILE A 140 11.41 -10.24 6.98
C ILE A 140 12.43 -10.82 6.00
N GLU A 141 11.95 -11.63 5.07
CA GLU A 141 12.71 -12.12 3.92
C GLU A 141 12.29 -11.36 2.67
N VAL A 142 13.26 -10.75 1.98
CA VAL A 142 13.03 -10.09 0.70
C VAL A 142 13.12 -11.13 -0.41
N LEU A 143 12.00 -11.41 -1.10
CA LEU A 143 11.91 -12.42 -2.16
C LEU A 143 12.13 -11.83 -3.56
N HIS A 144 11.96 -10.52 -3.71
CA HIS A 144 12.15 -9.76 -4.94
C HIS A 144 12.53 -8.32 -4.54
N PRO A 145 13.31 -7.54 -5.33
CA PRO A 145 13.81 -7.80 -6.69
C PRO A 145 15.12 -8.57 -6.80
N GLN A 146 15.29 -9.30 -7.90
CA GLN A 146 16.57 -9.92 -8.29
C GLN A 146 17.23 -9.13 -9.42
N ASN A 147 18.57 -9.10 -9.47
CA ASN A 147 19.29 -8.50 -10.59
C ASN A 147 18.94 -9.25 -11.90
N SER A 148 18.31 -8.56 -12.84
CA SER A 148 17.71 -9.13 -14.06
C SER A 148 17.85 -8.17 -15.25
N GLU A 149 17.46 -8.62 -16.45
CA GLU A 149 17.42 -7.73 -17.63
C GLU A 149 16.34 -6.64 -17.50
N SER A 150 15.19 -6.96 -16.90
CA SER A 150 14.12 -5.97 -16.70
C SER A 150 14.56 -4.79 -15.85
N ILE A 151 15.46 -5.01 -14.87
CA ILE A 151 16.06 -3.91 -14.10
C ILE A 151 16.92 -3.00 -14.99
N LYS A 152 17.67 -3.54 -15.95
CA LYS A 152 18.45 -2.71 -16.87
C LYS A 152 17.55 -1.85 -17.76
N ASP A 153 16.42 -2.39 -18.19
CA ASP A 153 15.42 -1.66 -18.97
C ASP A 153 14.78 -0.54 -18.12
N VAL A 154 14.45 -0.83 -16.86
CA VAL A 154 13.91 0.13 -15.88
C VAL A 154 14.91 1.26 -15.60
N MET A 155 16.18 0.92 -15.38
CA MET A 155 17.25 1.91 -15.14
C MET A 155 17.54 2.78 -16.37
N SER A 156 17.34 2.25 -17.59
CA SER A 156 17.58 2.99 -18.83
C SER A 156 16.38 3.81 -19.31
N GLY A 157 15.20 3.62 -18.69
CA GLY A 157 13.94 4.27 -19.06
C GLY A 157 13.30 3.66 -20.31
N ASN A 158 13.62 2.40 -20.62
CA ASN A 158 13.06 1.64 -21.75
C ASN A 158 12.11 0.52 -21.30
N ALA A 159 11.83 0.44 -20.01
CA ALA A 159 10.95 -0.55 -19.41
C ALA A 159 9.49 -0.35 -19.78
N SER A 160 8.76 -1.47 -19.84
CA SER A 160 7.30 -1.48 -19.83
C SER A 160 6.75 -1.26 -18.40
N THR A 161 5.44 -1.01 -18.29
CA THR A 161 4.75 -0.97 -16.99
C THR A 161 4.89 -2.29 -16.23
N GLU A 162 4.86 -3.42 -16.93
CA GLU A 162 5.09 -4.74 -16.34
C GLU A 162 6.50 -4.87 -15.77
N ASP A 163 7.53 -4.34 -16.46
CA ASP A 163 8.90 -4.39 -15.94
C ASP A 163 9.07 -3.58 -14.66
N HIS A 164 8.44 -2.40 -14.57
CA HIS A 164 8.45 -1.61 -13.34
C HIS A 164 7.74 -2.35 -12.19
N ASN A 165 6.55 -2.88 -12.46
CA ASN A 165 5.72 -3.61 -11.49
C ASN A 165 6.38 -4.91 -11.02
N ASN A 166 6.93 -5.69 -11.95
CA ASN A 166 7.62 -6.93 -11.63
C ASN A 166 8.84 -6.69 -10.75
N ASN A 167 9.47 -5.52 -10.79
CA ASN A 167 10.58 -5.18 -9.92
C ASN A 167 10.17 -4.58 -8.57
N SER A 168 8.93 -4.82 -8.13
CA SER A 168 8.49 -4.58 -6.75
C SER A 168 9.32 -5.36 -5.74
N ILE A 169 9.53 -4.75 -4.57
CA ILE A 169 9.95 -5.46 -3.37
C ILE A 169 8.82 -6.37 -2.91
N VAL A 170 9.13 -7.66 -2.81
CA VAL A 170 8.22 -8.67 -2.24
C VAL A 170 8.77 -9.10 -0.90
N MET A 171 8.01 -8.90 0.17
CA MET A 171 8.43 -9.21 1.54
C MET A 171 7.58 -10.33 2.12
N LYS A 172 8.23 -11.43 2.51
CA LYS A 172 7.63 -12.45 3.36
C LYS A 172 7.98 -12.12 4.81
N MET A 173 6.96 -11.92 5.62
CA MET A 173 7.08 -11.51 7.01
C MET A 173 6.66 -12.65 7.93
N THR A 174 7.42 -12.92 8.98
CA THR A 174 7.14 -13.99 9.96
C THR A 174 7.21 -13.43 11.38
N PHE A 175 6.11 -13.59 12.13
CA PHE A 175 6.02 -13.26 13.54
C PHE A 175 5.46 -14.46 14.30
N GLY A 176 6.31 -15.14 15.08
CA GLY A 176 5.96 -16.40 15.72
C GLY A 176 5.55 -17.45 14.69
N GLU A 177 4.31 -17.93 14.78
CA GLU A 177 3.72 -18.88 13.83
C GLU A 177 2.87 -18.20 12.73
N ASN A 178 2.79 -16.87 12.72
CA ASN A 178 2.02 -16.10 11.73
C ASN A 178 2.90 -15.60 10.59
N THR A 179 2.36 -15.61 9.39
CA THR A 179 3.05 -15.23 8.15
C THR A 179 2.24 -14.28 7.29
N ALA A 180 2.90 -13.29 6.70
CA ALA A 180 2.32 -12.39 5.73
C ALA A 180 3.18 -12.28 4.47
N LEU A 181 2.57 -12.03 3.32
CA LEU A 181 3.27 -11.71 2.07
C LEU A 181 2.78 -10.37 1.52
N LEU A 182 3.67 -9.39 1.46
CA LEU A 182 3.44 -8.12 0.77
C LEU A 182 4.09 -8.18 -0.61
N THR A 183 3.29 -7.98 -1.65
CA THR A 183 3.67 -8.34 -3.02
C THR A 183 3.86 -7.15 -3.95
N GLY A 184 3.52 -5.94 -3.51
CA GLY A 184 3.41 -4.78 -4.40
C GLY A 184 2.54 -5.10 -5.60
N ASP A 185 3.07 -4.81 -6.79
CA ASP A 185 2.33 -4.89 -8.05
C ASP A 185 2.83 -5.96 -9.01
N ILE A 186 3.55 -6.98 -8.51
CA ILE A 186 4.09 -8.06 -9.37
C ILE A 186 3.01 -8.68 -10.29
N TYR A 187 3.39 -8.95 -11.54
CA TYR A 187 2.54 -9.62 -12.53
C TYR A 187 2.67 -11.13 -12.42
N MET A 188 1.78 -11.85 -13.11
CA MET A 188 1.85 -13.32 -13.20
C MET A 188 3.22 -13.86 -13.62
N SER A 189 3.98 -13.11 -14.42
CA SER A 189 5.35 -13.49 -14.81
C SER A 189 6.28 -13.55 -13.59
N ALA A 190 6.32 -12.52 -12.75
CA ALA A 190 7.09 -12.52 -11.50
C ALA A 190 6.52 -13.51 -10.47
N GLU A 191 5.20 -13.70 -10.39
CA GLU A 191 4.59 -14.73 -9.55
C GLU A 191 5.10 -16.15 -9.86
N LEU A 192 5.21 -16.47 -11.16
CA LEU A 192 5.75 -17.75 -11.62
C LEU A 192 7.26 -17.87 -11.33
N GLU A 193 8.01 -16.77 -11.40
CA GLU A 193 9.42 -16.75 -11.00
C GLU A 193 9.58 -17.05 -9.50
N LEU A 194 8.78 -16.42 -8.64
CA LEU A 194 8.77 -16.71 -7.21
C LEU A 194 8.42 -18.17 -6.94
N LEU A 195 7.39 -18.70 -7.60
CA LEU A 195 6.98 -20.09 -7.44
C LEU A 195 8.08 -21.07 -7.87
N LYS A 196 8.76 -20.77 -8.97
CA LYS A 196 9.87 -21.58 -9.47
C LYS A 196 11.07 -21.56 -8.53
N GLU A 197 11.38 -20.40 -7.96
CA GLU A 197 12.54 -20.21 -7.09
C GLU A 197 12.32 -20.82 -5.70
N PHE A 198 11.18 -20.53 -5.07
CA PHE A 198 10.94 -20.85 -3.66
C PHE A 198 10.05 -22.09 -3.45
N GLY A 199 9.27 -22.48 -4.46
CA GLY A 199 8.29 -23.56 -4.35
C GLY A 199 7.03 -23.17 -3.57
N ALA A 200 5.94 -23.92 -3.79
CA ALA A 200 4.62 -23.58 -3.28
C ALA A 200 4.54 -23.52 -1.74
N GLU A 201 5.15 -24.48 -1.05
CA GLU A 201 5.10 -24.55 0.41
C GLU A 201 5.80 -23.35 1.08
N SER A 202 6.85 -22.80 0.45
CA SER A 202 7.55 -21.62 0.97
C SER A 202 6.73 -20.34 0.79
N LEU A 203 5.87 -20.28 -0.22
CA LEU A 203 5.05 -19.10 -0.50
C LEU A 203 3.73 -19.09 0.26
N LYS A 204 3.36 -20.20 0.93
CA LYS A 204 2.16 -20.25 1.74
C LYS A 204 2.23 -19.23 2.89
N VAL A 205 1.18 -18.43 3.05
CA VAL A 205 1.08 -17.41 4.10
C VAL A 205 -0.30 -17.39 4.75
N ASP A 206 -0.45 -16.69 5.88
CA ASP A 206 -1.75 -16.47 6.52
C ASP A 206 -2.42 -15.21 5.97
N LEU A 207 -1.67 -14.11 5.84
CA LEU A 207 -2.11 -12.84 5.26
C LEU A 207 -1.42 -12.58 3.91
N LEU A 208 -2.19 -12.22 2.90
CA LEU A 208 -1.68 -11.79 1.61
C LEU A 208 -2.16 -10.38 1.30
N LYS A 209 -1.23 -9.46 1.04
CA LYS A 209 -1.53 -8.31 0.18
C LYS A 209 -1.63 -8.84 -1.24
N VAL A 210 -2.81 -8.76 -1.83
CA VAL A 210 -3.08 -9.29 -3.16
C VAL A 210 -2.29 -8.49 -4.19
N PRO A 211 -1.50 -9.13 -5.06
CA PRO A 211 -0.69 -8.41 -6.04
C PRO A 211 -1.50 -7.42 -6.88
N HIS A 212 -0.89 -6.27 -7.14
CA HIS A 212 -1.37 -5.30 -8.13
C HIS A 212 -2.82 -4.89 -7.91
N HIS A 213 -3.15 -4.58 -6.65
CA HIS A 213 -4.47 -4.08 -6.24
C HIS A 213 -5.63 -5.05 -6.50
N GLY A 214 -5.33 -6.32 -6.84
CA GLY A 214 -6.32 -7.29 -7.31
C GLY A 214 -6.65 -7.18 -8.81
N ASP A 215 -5.76 -6.64 -9.64
CA ASP A 215 -5.89 -6.62 -11.10
C ASP A 215 -5.66 -8.02 -11.72
N THR A 216 -6.32 -8.26 -12.85
CA THR A 216 -6.25 -9.49 -13.63
C THR A 216 -4.91 -9.72 -14.34
N THR A 217 -4.00 -8.75 -14.36
CA THR A 217 -2.60 -8.94 -14.78
C THR A 217 -1.82 -9.84 -13.82
N SER A 218 -2.37 -10.04 -12.63
CA SER A 218 -1.77 -10.76 -11.52
C SER A 218 -2.75 -11.78 -10.94
N SER A 219 -2.39 -12.41 -9.82
CA SER A 219 -3.11 -13.47 -9.15
C SER A 219 -3.39 -14.65 -10.09
N GLY A 220 -2.33 -15.16 -10.73
CA GLY A 220 -2.38 -16.36 -11.56
C GLY A 220 -2.83 -17.60 -10.77
N PRO A 221 -3.54 -18.56 -11.38
CA PRO A 221 -4.07 -19.73 -10.66
C PRO A 221 -3.02 -20.51 -9.87
N GLU A 222 -1.82 -20.68 -10.42
CA GLU A 222 -0.69 -21.38 -9.80
C GLU A 222 -0.18 -20.64 -8.56
N PHE A 223 -0.07 -19.31 -8.65
CA PHE A 223 0.34 -18.47 -7.54
C PHE A 223 -0.72 -18.47 -6.43
N VAL A 224 -1.99 -18.24 -6.78
CA VAL A 224 -3.12 -18.28 -5.84
C VAL A 224 -3.17 -19.62 -5.08
N ALA A 225 -2.97 -20.74 -5.79
CA ALA A 225 -2.94 -22.06 -5.18
C ALA A 225 -1.71 -22.28 -4.27
N ALA A 226 -0.57 -21.66 -4.59
CA ALA A 226 0.65 -21.75 -3.79
C ALA A 226 0.58 -20.92 -2.50
N VAL A 227 0.21 -19.64 -2.60
CA VAL A 227 0.15 -18.72 -1.46
C VAL A 227 -0.96 -19.09 -0.47
N ARG A 228 -2.12 -19.55 -0.99
CA ARG A 228 -3.26 -20.08 -0.23
C ARG A 228 -3.48 -19.42 1.14
N PRO A 229 -3.76 -18.10 1.16
CA PRO A 229 -3.90 -17.34 2.38
C PRO A 229 -5.20 -17.68 3.11
N GLU A 230 -5.22 -17.41 4.42
CA GLU A 230 -6.45 -17.33 5.20
C GLU A 230 -7.16 -15.99 4.91
N ILE A 231 -6.40 -14.90 4.83
CA ILE A 231 -6.87 -13.54 4.60
C ILE A 231 -6.17 -12.93 3.38
N ALA A 232 -6.93 -12.38 2.45
CA ALA A 232 -6.41 -11.69 1.28
C ALA A 232 -7.00 -10.27 1.19
N VAL A 233 -6.15 -9.24 1.18
CA VAL A 233 -6.56 -7.84 1.15
C VAL A 233 -6.16 -7.19 -0.19
N MET A 234 -7.09 -6.45 -0.79
CA MET A 234 -6.92 -5.71 -2.04
C MET A 234 -7.00 -4.21 -1.75
N ASP A 235 -5.91 -3.51 -2.02
CA ASP A 235 -5.72 -2.13 -1.58
C ASP A 235 -6.14 -1.20 -2.71
N HIS A 236 -7.46 -1.04 -2.88
CA HIS A 236 -8.01 -0.30 -3.99
C HIS A 236 -9.45 0.15 -3.74
N PHE A 237 -9.86 1.20 -4.46
CA PHE A 237 -11.25 1.65 -4.44
C PHE A 237 -12.24 0.60 -4.98
N SER A 238 -11.81 -0.24 -5.94
CA SER A 238 -12.66 -1.26 -6.57
C SER A 238 -11.93 -2.58 -6.83
N ASP A 239 -12.55 -3.72 -6.52
CA ASP A 239 -11.98 -5.02 -6.88
C ASP A 239 -12.24 -5.40 -8.34
N THR A 240 -11.44 -6.34 -8.86
CA THR A 240 -11.89 -7.17 -9.96
C THR A 240 -12.58 -8.41 -9.40
N LEU A 241 -13.85 -8.62 -9.76
CA LEU A 241 -14.60 -9.79 -9.32
C LEU A 241 -13.90 -11.10 -9.68
N ILE A 242 -13.11 -11.11 -10.75
CA ILE A 242 -12.34 -12.28 -11.20
C ILE A 242 -11.29 -12.67 -10.16
N VAL A 243 -10.43 -11.74 -9.75
CA VAL A 243 -9.37 -12.03 -8.78
C VAL A 243 -9.97 -12.32 -7.40
N ASN A 244 -10.98 -11.57 -6.98
CA ASN A 244 -11.70 -11.82 -5.72
C ASN A 244 -12.26 -13.25 -5.68
N ASN A 245 -12.91 -13.70 -6.76
CA ASN A 245 -13.44 -15.05 -6.83
C ASN A 245 -12.36 -16.14 -6.86
N ARG A 246 -11.15 -15.88 -7.37
CA ARG A 246 -10.04 -16.85 -7.32
C ARG A 246 -9.63 -17.14 -5.88
N TYR A 247 -9.46 -16.10 -5.05
CA TYR A 247 -9.12 -16.27 -3.64
C TYR A 247 -10.27 -16.88 -2.83
N LYS A 248 -11.52 -16.44 -3.04
CA LYS A 248 -12.68 -17.06 -2.40
C LYS A 248 -12.83 -18.55 -2.75
N ALA A 249 -12.52 -18.93 -4.00
CA ALA A 249 -12.64 -20.33 -4.44
C ALA A 249 -11.69 -21.29 -3.72
N ILE A 250 -10.59 -20.79 -3.16
CA ILE A 250 -9.65 -21.58 -2.34
C ILE A 250 -9.87 -21.43 -0.83
N GLY A 251 -10.94 -20.71 -0.43
CA GLY A 251 -11.37 -20.56 0.96
C GLY A 251 -10.79 -19.37 1.71
N ALA A 252 -10.17 -18.40 1.03
CA ALA A 252 -9.67 -17.19 1.68
C ALA A 252 -10.82 -16.21 1.97
N ASP A 253 -10.76 -15.55 3.12
CA ASP A 253 -11.54 -14.36 3.40
C ASP A 253 -10.93 -13.17 2.66
N THR A 254 -11.73 -12.48 1.86
CA THR A 254 -11.25 -11.38 1.01
C THR A 254 -11.83 -10.04 1.44
N TYR A 255 -10.96 -9.03 1.44
CA TYR A 255 -11.29 -7.66 1.81
C TYR A 255 -10.78 -6.69 0.74
N VAL A 256 -11.49 -5.59 0.54
CA VAL A 256 -11.18 -4.55 -0.45
C VAL A 256 -11.32 -3.20 0.25
N THR A 257 -10.24 -2.43 0.36
CA THR A 257 -10.26 -1.21 1.20
C THR A 257 -11.35 -0.20 0.79
N GLY A 258 -11.60 -0.01 -0.51
CA GLY A 258 -12.68 0.85 -0.97
C GLY A 258 -14.12 0.38 -0.65
N LYS A 259 -14.30 -0.88 -0.23
CA LYS A 259 -15.59 -1.43 0.21
C LYS A 259 -15.66 -1.60 1.72
N ASP A 260 -14.53 -1.98 2.31
CA ASP A 260 -14.42 -2.44 3.69
C ASP A 260 -13.78 -1.38 4.61
N GLY A 261 -13.43 -0.19 4.08
CA GLY A 261 -12.71 0.84 4.82
C GLY A 261 -11.26 0.43 5.08
N ILE A 262 -10.68 0.92 6.18
CA ILE A 262 -9.39 0.43 6.65
C ILE A 262 -9.58 -1.01 7.11
N VAL A 263 -8.81 -1.92 6.52
CA VAL A 263 -8.79 -3.32 6.92
C VAL A 263 -7.63 -3.50 7.89
N LYS A 264 -7.95 -3.76 9.17
CA LYS A 264 -6.97 -4.05 10.21
C LYS A 264 -6.88 -5.54 10.45
N VAL A 265 -5.68 -6.12 10.28
CA VAL A 265 -5.38 -7.52 10.56
C VAL A 265 -4.34 -7.60 11.66
N SER A 266 -4.68 -8.26 12.78
CA SER A 266 -3.80 -8.39 13.95
C SER A 266 -3.40 -9.83 14.19
N PHE A 267 -2.13 -10.04 14.55
CA PHE A 267 -1.57 -11.34 14.93
C PHE A 267 -0.96 -11.27 16.34
N ASP A 268 -1.11 -12.34 17.12
CA ASP A 268 -0.52 -12.46 18.46
C ASP A 268 0.70 -13.41 18.52
N GLY A 269 1.16 -13.87 17.36
CA GLY A 269 2.32 -14.76 17.21
C GLY A 269 1.97 -16.25 17.33
N ARG A 270 0.73 -16.62 17.65
CA ARG A 270 0.26 -18.02 17.67
C ARG A 270 -0.46 -18.38 16.37
N LYS A 271 -0.44 -19.67 16.03
CA LYS A 271 -1.16 -20.18 14.86
C LYS A 271 -2.67 -19.87 14.90
N HIS A 272 -3.23 -19.46 13.77
CA HIS A 272 -4.66 -19.09 13.63
C HIS A 272 -5.13 -17.99 14.61
N SER A 273 -4.26 -17.02 14.89
CA SER A 273 -4.55 -15.89 15.79
C SER A 273 -5.07 -14.65 15.08
N ALA A 274 -5.35 -14.74 13.79
CA ALA A 274 -5.73 -13.58 12.99
C ALA A 274 -7.05 -12.97 13.49
N GLU A 275 -7.02 -11.68 13.83
CA GLU A 275 -8.21 -10.89 14.09
C GLU A 275 -8.35 -9.82 13.00
N VAL A 276 -9.50 -9.80 12.31
CA VAL A 276 -9.79 -8.79 11.27
C VAL A 276 -10.88 -7.83 11.74
N LEU A 277 -10.62 -6.53 11.59
CA LEU A 277 -11.56 -5.45 11.86
C LEU A 277 -11.58 -4.47 10.69
N THR A 278 -12.77 -3.97 10.38
CA THR A 278 -12.98 -2.93 9.37
C THR A 278 -13.30 -1.61 10.04
N GLU A 279 -12.51 -0.58 9.75
CA GLU A 279 -12.61 0.75 10.35
C GLU A 279 -12.98 1.77 9.26
N TYR A 280 -14.03 2.54 9.47
CA TYR A 280 -14.41 3.64 8.59
C TYR A 280 -14.17 4.95 9.32
N PHE A 281 -13.36 5.84 8.74
CA PHE A 281 -13.51 7.25 9.08
C PHE A 281 -14.89 7.69 8.57
N GLU A 282 -15.62 8.46 9.36
CA GLU A 282 -16.98 8.88 9.01
C GLU A 282 -17.07 9.29 7.53
N LYS A 283 -18.08 8.76 6.83
CA LYS A 283 -18.25 9.01 5.40
C LYS A 283 -18.27 10.52 5.16
N PRO A 284 -17.54 11.03 4.15
CA PRO A 284 -17.67 12.43 3.76
C PRO A 284 -19.15 12.75 3.53
N VAL A 285 -19.67 13.73 4.28
CA VAL A 285 -21.03 14.20 4.10
C VAL A 285 -21.04 14.98 2.79
N ILE A 286 -21.73 14.46 1.78
CA ILE A 286 -22.07 15.26 0.60
C ILE A 286 -23.02 16.35 1.08
N VAL A 287 -22.50 17.55 1.32
CA VAL A 287 -23.32 18.74 1.51
C VAL A 287 -23.94 19.03 0.14
N LYS A 288 -25.20 18.65 -0.04
CA LYS A 288 -25.99 19.25 -1.12
C LYS A 288 -26.26 20.68 -0.69
N ASP A 289 -25.80 21.64 -1.48
CA ASP A 289 -26.33 22.99 -1.41
C ASP A 289 -27.85 22.88 -1.59
N ASP A 290 -28.61 23.03 -0.50
CA ASP A 290 -30.05 23.23 -0.56
C ASP A 290 -30.30 24.62 -1.15
N GLU A 291 -30.20 24.76 -2.47
CA GLU A 291 -30.85 25.83 -3.21
C GLU A 291 -32.36 25.53 -3.32
N ASP A 292 -33.05 25.54 -2.18
CA ASP A 292 -34.51 25.67 -2.11
C ASP A 292 -34.90 26.54 -0.90
N SER A 293 -34.32 27.74 -0.85
CA SER A 293 -34.94 28.87 -0.14
C SER A 293 -35.66 29.77 -1.16
N PRO A 294 -36.93 30.17 -0.96
CA PRO A 294 -37.70 30.89 -1.97
C PRO A 294 -37.26 32.34 -2.27
N GLU A 295 -36.10 32.81 -1.77
CA GLU A 295 -35.76 34.24 -1.81
C GLU A 295 -34.86 34.70 -2.96
N ASN A 296 -34.23 33.80 -3.73
CA ASN A 296 -33.29 34.19 -4.80
C ASN A 296 -33.79 33.91 -6.23
N ALA A 297 -34.98 34.41 -6.57
CA ALA A 297 -35.52 34.35 -7.92
C ALA A 297 -35.50 35.71 -8.64
N ARG A 298 -34.37 36.44 -8.68
CA ARG A 298 -34.16 37.59 -9.60
C ARG A 298 -32.68 37.84 -9.91
N GLY A 299 -32.22 37.46 -11.10
CA GLY A 299 -30.98 37.99 -11.68
C GLY A 299 -30.29 36.99 -12.60
N GLY A 300 -30.04 37.37 -13.85
CA GLY A 300 -29.54 36.47 -14.89
C GLY A 300 -28.04 36.17 -14.85
N GLN A 301 -27.69 35.10 -15.58
CA GLN A 301 -26.42 34.82 -16.26
C GLN A 301 -25.12 34.90 -15.44
N ASP A 302 -24.65 33.73 -14.98
CA ASP A 302 -23.34 33.18 -15.34
C ASP A 302 -23.24 31.73 -14.84
N ARG A 303 -23.19 30.75 -15.75
CA ARG A 303 -22.88 29.34 -15.41
C ARG A 303 -21.39 29.11 -15.63
N LYS A 304 -20.57 29.42 -14.62
CA LYS A 304 -19.24 28.80 -14.43
C LYS A 304 -19.39 27.66 -13.42
N GLY A 305 -18.65 26.57 -13.66
CA GLY A 305 -18.76 25.30 -12.95
C GLY A 305 -18.77 25.48 -11.43
N ARG A 306 -19.74 24.85 -10.77
CA ARG A 306 -19.77 24.73 -9.31
C ARG A 306 -18.93 23.51 -8.93
N GLU A 307 -17.85 23.79 -8.22
CA GLU A 307 -17.05 22.80 -7.50
C GLU A 307 -17.95 22.16 -6.42
N THR A 308 -18.18 20.86 -6.52
CA THR A 308 -18.49 20.05 -5.35
C THR A 308 -17.22 20.03 -4.52
N ALA A 309 -17.21 20.59 -3.32
CA ALA A 309 -16.08 20.45 -2.40
C ALA A 309 -16.38 19.32 -1.42
N CYS A 310 -15.46 18.35 -1.30
CA CYS A 310 -15.45 17.42 -0.18
C CYS A 310 -15.01 18.19 1.07
N VAL A 311 -15.90 18.35 2.05
CA VAL A 311 -15.58 19.00 3.33
C VAL A 311 -15.63 17.95 4.43
N TYR A 312 -14.49 17.75 5.10
CA TYR A 312 -14.45 16.98 6.35
C TYR A 312 -14.92 17.87 7.51
N PRO A 313 -15.85 17.43 8.36
CA PRO A 313 -16.17 18.15 9.58
C PRO A 313 -14.95 18.15 10.52
N ALA A 314 -14.64 19.32 11.05
CA ALA A 314 -13.63 19.48 12.09
C ALA A 314 -14.27 19.23 13.46
N GLU A 315 -13.63 18.41 14.29
CA GLU A 315 -13.78 18.45 15.76
C GLU A 315 -12.40 18.62 16.40
#